data_AF-A0A7R9USM3-F1
#
_entry.id   AF-A0A7R9USM3-F1
#
_cell.length_a   1.000
_cell.length_b   1.000
_cell.length_c   1.000
_cell.angle_alpha   90.00
_cell.angle_beta   90.00
_cell.angle_gamma   90.00
#
_symmetry.space_group_name_H-M   'P 1'
#
loop_
_entity.id
_entity.type
_entity.pdbx_description
1 polymer ?
#
loop_
_entity_poly.entity_id
_entity_poly.type
_entity_poly.pdbx_seq_one_letter_code
_entity_poly.pdbx_strand_id
1 'polypeptide(L)'
;PTAPIAAAAAAARAALAASDERDGLARSDEPPKLAGILWHQGESDAVSAALATAYAPALRELLAALPGACGSAGAAIVLGELGLGFLDTSRGGRFEHAPSVNGAICAVVADAVATGARVGLVSARGLVDRGDRLHFSSGSAELLGERYARRWLQLG
;
A
#
# COMPACT_ATOMS: atom_id res chain seq x y z
N PRO A 1 2.28 -8.45 -20.02
CA PRO A 1 1.52 -8.56 -18.75
C PRO A 1 1.45 -7.22 -18.03
N THR A 2 0.26 -6.74 -17.70
CA THR A 2 0.07 -5.54 -16.88
C THR A 2 0.62 -5.78 -15.47
N ALA A 3 1.35 -4.82 -14.91
CA ALA A 3 1.91 -4.96 -13.56
C ALA A 3 0.77 -5.09 -12.52
N PRO A 4 0.88 -6.01 -11.52
CA PRO A 4 -0.13 -6.16 -10.48
C PRO A 4 -0.53 -4.85 -9.79
N ILE A 5 0.41 -3.94 -9.52
CA ILE A 5 0.08 -2.62 -8.96
C ILE A 5 -0.80 -1.77 -9.91
N ALA A 6 -0.55 -1.82 -11.22
CA ALA A 6 -1.35 -1.08 -12.19
C ALA A 6 -2.77 -1.66 -12.29
N ALA A 7 -2.91 -2.99 -12.19
CA ALA A 7 -4.21 -3.65 -12.10
C ALA A 7 -4.96 -3.25 -10.82
N ALA A 8 -4.28 -3.21 -9.68
CA ALA A 8 -4.88 -2.77 -8.41
C ALA A 8 -5.34 -1.31 -8.47
N ALA A 9 -4.55 -0.43 -9.10
CA ALA A 9 -4.94 0.97 -9.33
C ALA A 9 -6.16 1.10 -10.25
N ALA A 10 -6.27 0.27 -11.28
CA ALA A 10 -7.45 0.22 -12.13
C ALA A 10 -8.69 -0.30 -11.36
N ALA A 11 -8.53 -1.35 -10.57
CA ALA A 11 -9.60 -1.93 -9.75
C ALA A 11 -10.12 -0.95 -8.68
N ALA A 12 -9.21 -0.23 -8.00
CA ALA A 12 -9.60 0.80 -7.02
C ALA A 12 -10.44 1.91 -7.67
N ARG A 13 -10.02 2.41 -8.85
CA ARG A 13 -10.78 3.40 -9.64
C ARG A 13 -12.17 2.88 -10.01
N ALA A 14 -12.27 1.63 -10.47
CA ALA A 14 -13.54 1.02 -10.85
C ALA A 14 -14.47 0.79 -9.65
N ALA A 15 -13.94 0.31 -8.52
CA ALA A 15 -14.71 0.08 -7.30
C ALA A 15 -15.30 1.39 -6.76
N LEU A 16 -14.53 2.48 -6.78
CA LEU A 16 -14.97 3.80 -6.33
C LEU A 16 -16.05 4.39 -7.24
N ALA A 17 -15.92 4.24 -8.56
CA ALA A 17 -16.97 4.62 -9.51
C ALA A 17 -18.28 3.82 -9.31
N ALA A 18 -18.19 2.57 -8.83
CA ALA A 18 -19.35 1.74 -8.51
C ALA A 18 -19.88 1.93 -7.06
N SER A 19 -19.18 2.70 -6.22
CA SER A 19 -19.54 2.93 -4.81
C SER A 19 -20.56 4.05 -4.62
N ASP A 20 -20.91 4.77 -5.69
CA ASP A 20 -21.96 5.81 -5.70
C ASP A 20 -23.39 5.24 -5.52
N GLU A 21 -23.54 3.91 -5.41
CA GLU A 21 -24.84 3.21 -5.31
C GLU A 21 -25.08 2.43 -3.99
N ARG A 22 -24.30 2.63 -2.91
CA ARG A 22 -24.51 1.88 -1.65
C ARG A 22 -24.99 2.75 -0.49
N ASP A 23 -26.30 2.98 -0.48
CA ASP A 23 -27.08 3.18 0.74
C ASP A 23 -27.05 1.88 1.58
N GLY A 24 -26.36 1.88 2.72
CA GLY A 24 -26.37 0.67 3.56
C GLY A 24 -25.36 0.54 4.69
N LEU A 25 -25.00 1.62 5.39
CA LEU A 25 -24.44 1.49 6.74
C LEU A 25 -24.76 2.71 7.61
N ALA A 26 -26.03 3.13 7.63
CA ALA A 26 -26.48 4.21 8.50
C ALA A 26 -26.58 3.71 9.95
N ARG A 27 -25.59 4.07 10.78
CA ARG A 27 -25.75 4.20 12.24
C ARG A 27 -25.73 5.67 12.70
N SER A 28 -25.79 6.61 11.76
CA SER A 28 -25.86 8.06 11.96
C SER A 28 -26.49 8.73 10.72
N ASP A 29 -27.12 9.89 10.92
CA ASP A 29 -27.67 10.74 9.83
C ASP A 29 -26.57 11.38 8.95
N GLU A 30 -25.29 11.27 9.33
CA GLU A 30 -24.16 11.67 8.48
C GLU A 30 -23.57 10.47 7.72
N PRO A 31 -23.27 10.63 6.41
CA PRO A 31 -22.59 9.61 5.63
C PRO A 31 -21.17 9.38 6.17
N PRO A 32 -20.66 8.13 6.11
CA PRO A 32 -19.31 7.81 6.58
C PRO A 32 -18.27 8.62 5.81
N LYS A 33 -17.32 9.23 6.53
CA LYS A 33 -16.22 10.01 5.95
C LYS A 33 -14.98 9.14 5.82
N LEU A 34 -14.30 9.23 4.68
CA LEU A 34 -13.01 8.56 4.48
C LEU A 34 -11.95 9.19 5.41
N ALA A 35 -11.49 8.42 6.39
CA ALA A 35 -10.48 8.86 7.36
C ALA A 35 -9.05 8.84 6.78
N GLY A 36 -8.77 7.94 5.84
CA GLY A 36 -7.47 7.76 5.23
C GLY A 36 -7.41 6.46 4.44
N ILE A 37 -6.27 6.21 3.82
CA ILE A 37 -6.03 5.03 2.99
C ILE A 37 -4.80 4.31 3.52
N LEU A 38 -4.91 3.01 3.76
CA LEU A 38 -3.79 2.14 4.07
C LEU A 38 -3.48 1.29 2.82
N TRP A 39 -2.23 1.31 2.37
CA TRP A 39 -1.78 0.56 1.21
C TRP A 39 -0.69 -0.43 1.60
N HIS A 40 -0.88 -1.70 1.23
CA HIS A 40 0.10 -2.77 1.42
C HIS A 40 0.03 -3.74 0.24
N GLN A 41 0.98 -3.63 -0.68
CA GLN A 41 1.05 -4.46 -1.87
C GLN A 41 2.45 -4.36 -2.47
N GLY A 42 2.96 -5.43 -3.04
CA GLY A 42 4.16 -5.39 -3.90
C GLY A 42 4.83 -6.73 -4.13
N GLU A 43 4.44 -7.77 -3.40
CA GLU A 43 4.99 -9.12 -3.49
C GLU A 43 4.83 -9.70 -4.89
N SER A 44 3.67 -9.48 -5.53
CA SER A 44 3.43 -9.95 -6.90
C SER A 44 4.24 -9.19 -7.95
N ASP A 45 4.69 -7.97 -7.66
CA ASP A 45 5.57 -7.20 -8.55
C ASP A 45 7.05 -7.58 -8.35
N ALA A 46 7.37 -8.24 -7.23
CA ALA A 46 8.72 -8.70 -6.91
C ALA A 46 9.13 -10.01 -7.62
N VAL A 47 8.24 -10.64 -8.39
CA VAL A 47 8.50 -11.93 -9.05
C VAL A 47 9.31 -11.82 -10.34
N SER A 48 9.54 -10.61 -10.86
CA SER A 48 10.45 -10.39 -12.00
C SER A 48 10.99 -8.97 -12.03
N ALA A 49 12.19 -8.80 -12.60
CA ALA A 49 12.85 -7.50 -12.70
C ALA A 49 12.01 -6.48 -13.48
N ALA A 50 11.30 -6.93 -14.53
CA ALA A 50 10.45 -6.08 -15.35
C ALA A 50 9.28 -5.50 -14.54
N LEU A 51 8.63 -6.32 -13.71
CA LEU A 51 7.53 -5.87 -12.85
C LEU A 51 8.03 -4.93 -11.74
N ALA A 52 9.14 -5.29 -11.08
CA ALA A 52 9.73 -4.44 -10.05
C ALA A 52 10.16 -3.06 -10.60
N THR A 53 10.69 -3.02 -11.84
CA THR A 53 11.04 -1.77 -12.53
C THR A 53 9.80 -0.91 -12.83
N ALA A 54 8.68 -1.54 -13.20
CA ALA A 54 7.43 -0.84 -13.50
C ALA A 54 6.69 -0.34 -12.23
N TYR A 55 7.10 -0.78 -11.05
CA TYR A 55 6.38 -0.52 -9.81
C TYR A 55 6.35 0.97 -9.41
N ALA A 56 7.50 1.65 -9.43
CA ALA A 56 7.59 3.05 -9.01
C ALA A 56 6.70 4.02 -9.82
N PRO A 57 6.71 4.03 -11.17
CA PRO A 57 5.81 4.89 -11.92
C PRO A 57 4.33 4.56 -11.66
N ALA A 58 3.96 3.28 -11.61
CA ALA A 58 2.58 2.86 -11.34
C ALA A 58 2.12 3.26 -9.93
N LEU A 59 3.00 3.19 -8.91
CA LEU A 59 2.70 3.63 -7.57
C LEU A 59 2.47 5.16 -7.52
N ARG A 60 3.25 5.96 -8.25
CA ARG A 60 3.03 7.41 -8.33
C ARG A 60 1.66 7.74 -8.91
N GLU A 61 1.27 7.06 -9.99
CA GLU A 61 -0.06 7.22 -10.59
C GLU A 61 -1.18 6.85 -9.62
N LEU A 62 -1.01 5.75 -8.86
CA LEU A 62 -1.95 5.35 -7.82
C LEU A 62 -2.09 6.43 -6.75
N LEU A 63 -0.98 6.90 -6.16
CA LEU A 63 -1.04 7.88 -5.07
C LEU A 63 -1.63 9.22 -5.52
N ALA A 64 -1.43 9.62 -6.77
CA ALA A 64 -2.03 10.83 -7.32
C ALA A 64 -3.55 10.68 -7.56
N ALA A 65 -4.01 9.50 -7.99
CA ALA A 65 -5.40 9.28 -8.36
C ALA A 65 -6.30 8.90 -7.17
N LEU A 66 -5.77 8.15 -6.22
CA LEU A 66 -6.57 7.45 -5.21
C LEU A 66 -7.34 8.38 -4.24
N PRO A 67 -6.77 9.47 -3.71
CA PRO A 67 -7.53 10.40 -2.86
C PRO A 67 -8.73 11.02 -3.57
N GLY A 68 -8.54 11.47 -4.81
CA GLY A 68 -9.60 12.06 -5.63
C GLY A 68 -10.69 11.06 -5.98
N ALA A 69 -10.31 9.83 -6.33
CA ALA A 69 -11.27 8.76 -6.59
C ALA A 69 -12.12 8.40 -5.36
N CYS A 70 -11.58 8.56 -4.14
CA CYS A 70 -12.32 8.35 -2.90
C CYS A 70 -13.09 9.59 -2.42
N GLY A 71 -13.25 10.63 -3.26
CA GLY A 71 -13.95 11.86 -2.88
C GLY A 71 -13.24 12.68 -1.79
N SER A 72 -11.96 12.42 -1.53
CA SER A 72 -11.20 13.06 -0.44
C SER A 72 -9.78 13.37 -0.91
N ALA A 73 -9.63 14.46 -1.66
CA ALA A 73 -8.35 14.90 -2.22
C ALA A 73 -7.25 15.17 -1.16
N GLY A 74 -7.64 15.34 0.11
CA GLY A 74 -6.72 15.55 1.24
C GLY A 74 -6.55 14.33 2.16
N ALA A 75 -7.03 13.15 1.76
CA ALA A 75 -6.92 11.93 2.56
C ALA A 75 -5.44 11.55 2.79
N ALA A 76 -5.10 11.24 4.04
CA ALA A 76 -3.79 10.70 4.34
C ALA A 76 -3.64 9.30 3.77
N ILE A 77 -2.51 9.01 3.11
CA ILE A 77 -2.16 7.67 2.62
C ILE A 77 -0.98 7.14 3.42
N VAL A 78 -1.08 5.94 3.96
CA VAL A 78 0.05 5.26 4.62
C VAL A 78 0.38 4.00 3.85
N LEU A 79 1.63 3.85 3.43
CA LEU A 79 2.17 2.70 2.73
C LEU A 79 2.99 1.84 3.70
N GLY A 80 3.04 0.54 3.48
CA GLY A 80 3.89 -0.37 4.26
C GLY A 80 4.96 -1.02 3.41
N GLU A 81 6.14 -1.21 4.00
CA GLU A 81 7.20 -2.03 3.43
C GLU A 81 6.78 -3.50 3.35
N LEU A 82 7.26 -4.20 2.33
CA LEU A 82 7.23 -5.66 2.27
C LEU A 82 8.13 -6.27 3.34
N GLY A 83 7.75 -7.45 3.84
CA GLY A 83 8.48 -8.20 4.86
C GLY A 83 9.75 -8.90 4.36
N LEU A 84 10.78 -8.13 4.00
CA LEU A 84 12.04 -8.66 3.44
C LEU A 84 12.72 -9.70 4.34
N GLY A 85 12.48 -9.67 5.65
CA GLY A 85 13.07 -10.62 6.61
C GLY A 85 12.58 -12.05 6.47
N PHE A 86 11.43 -12.27 5.83
CA PHE A 86 10.86 -13.60 5.62
C PHE A 86 10.51 -13.91 4.17
N LEU A 87 10.39 -12.91 3.30
CA LEU A 87 10.15 -13.15 1.88
C LEU A 87 11.30 -13.99 1.32
N ASP A 88 10.95 -14.99 0.51
CA ASP A 88 11.92 -15.85 -0.16
C ASP A 88 12.70 -15.07 -1.23
N THR A 89 13.74 -14.38 -0.79
CA THR A 89 14.61 -13.49 -1.57
C THR A 89 16.00 -14.10 -1.81
N SER A 90 16.25 -15.32 -1.33
CA SER A 90 17.56 -15.95 -1.40
C SER A 90 17.86 -16.53 -2.79
N ARG A 91 19.09 -16.34 -3.33
CA ARG A 91 19.66 -16.89 -4.59
C ARG A 91 18.64 -17.35 -5.67
N GLY A 92 17.80 -16.44 -6.17
CA GLY A 92 16.80 -16.72 -7.22
C GLY A 92 15.41 -17.14 -6.71
N GLY A 93 15.13 -16.91 -5.42
CA GLY A 93 13.82 -17.15 -4.80
C GLY A 93 12.69 -16.37 -5.46
N ARG A 94 11.46 -16.78 -5.20
CA ARG A 94 10.26 -16.26 -5.88
C ARG A 94 10.13 -14.74 -5.84
N PHE A 95 10.67 -14.09 -4.81
CA PHE A 95 10.54 -12.65 -4.58
C PHE A 95 11.89 -11.94 -4.61
N GLU A 96 12.85 -12.41 -5.40
CA GLU A 96 14.22 -11.85 -5.45
C GLU A 96 14.28 -10.33 -5.67
N HIS A 97 13.25 -9.73 -6.30
CA HIS A 97 13.19 -8.29 -6.54
C HIS A 97 12.42 -7.49 -5.47
N ALA A 98 12.02 -8.11 -4.36
CA ALA A 98 11.32 -7.43 -3.27
C ALA A 98 12.13 -6.25 -2.67
N PRO A 99 13.47 -6.31 -2.56
CA PRO A 99 14.26 -5.14 -2.15
C PRO A 99 14.10 -3.95 -3.10
N SER A 100 14.02 -4.19 -4.42
CA SER A 100 13.78 -3.14 -5.42
C SER A 100 12.38 -2.53 -5.29
N VAL A 101 11.37 -3.36 -5.02
CA VAL A 101 9.99 -2.89 -4.76
C VAL A 101 9.94 -2.05 -3.48
N ASN A 102 10.57 -2.47 -2.37
CA ASN A 102 10.67 -1.64 -1.16
C ASN A 102 11.41 -0.33 -1.42
N GLY A 103 12.50 -0.37 -2.19
CA GLY A 103 13.21 0.85 -2.61
C GLY A 103 12.30 1.82 -3.37
N ALA A 104 11.47 1.30 -4.27
CA ALA A 104 10.48 2.09 -5.00
C ALA A 104 9.41 2.68 -4.07
N ILE A 105 8.87 1.90 -3.12
CA ILE A 105 7.92 2.39 -2.09
C ILE A 105 8.54 3.56 -1.33
N CYS A 106 9.75 3.39 -0.79
CA CYS A 106 10.44 4.42 -0.01
C CYS A 106 10.68 5.69 -0.82
N ALA A 107 11.17 5.56 -2.06
CA ALA A 107 11.44 6.70 -2.93
C ALA A 107 10.16 7.47 -3.28
N VAL A 108 9.08 6.77 -3.65
CA VAL A 108 7.81 7.41 -4.00
C VAL A 108 7.19 8.12 -2.80
N VAL A 109 7.27 7.53 -1.59
CA VAL A 109 6.82 8.21 -0.37
C VAL A 109 7.65 9.47 -0.10
N ALA A 110 8.98 9.39 -0.22
CA ALA A 110 9.86 10.53 -0.01
C ALA A 110 9.55 11.68 -0.99
N ASP A 111 9.36 11.36 -2.27
CA ASP A 111 8.96 12.33 -3.30
C ASP A 111 7.63 13.00 -2.95
N ALA A 112 6.62 12.21 -2.56
CA ALA A 112 5.29 12.73 -2.21
C ALA A 112 5.33 13.62 -0.95
N VAL A 113 6.12 13.26 0.05
CA VAL A 113 6.32 14.10 1.24
C VAL A 113 7.00 15.42 0.85
N ALA A 114 7.99 15.38 -0.04
CA ALA A 114 8.70 16.58 -0.50
C ALA A 114 7.79 17.57 -1.25
N THR A 115 6.70 17.11 -1.87
CA THR A 115 5.70 17.97 -2.52
C THR A 115 4.55 18.39 -1.59
N GLY A 116 4.62 18.04 -0.29
CA GLY A 116 3.63 18.42 0.72
C GLY A 116 2.41 17.50 0.81
N ALA A 117 2.43 16.33 0.15
CA ALA A 117 1.34 15.36 0.26
C ALA A 117 1.30 14.71 1.66
N ARG A 118 0.10 14.41 2.16
CA ARG A 118 -0.11 13.69 3.43
C ARG A 118 0.13 12.19 3.25
N VAL A 119 1.39 11.82 3.01
CA VAL A 119 1.79 10.42 2.76
C VAL A 119 2.76 9.95 3.85
N GLY A 120 2.63 8.69 4.25
CA GLY A 120 3.48 8.06 5.25
C GLY A 120 3.96 6.68 4.83
N LEU A 121 5.03 6.23 5.47
CA LEU A 121 5.58 4.89 5.35
C LEU A 121 5.60 4.22 6.72
N VAL A 122 5.31 2.92 6.78
CA VAL A 122 5.53 2.08 7.95
C VAL A 122 6.49 0.95 7.61
N SER A 123 7.43 0.70 8.52
CA SER A 123 8.42 -0.34 8.31
C SER A 123 7.89 -1.73 8.65
N ALA A 124 8.33 -2.74 7.90
CA ALA A 124 8.12 -4.16 8.19
C ALA A 124 9.30 -4.79 8.94
N ARG A 125 10.29 -4.00 9.37
CA ARG A 125 11.45 -4.48 10.12
C ARG A 125 11.03 -5.21 11.39
N GLY A 126 11.62 -6.38 11.61
CA GLY A 126 11.41 -7.22 12.78
C GLY A 126 10.08 -8.00 12.77
N LEU A 127 9.29 -7.88 11.71
CA LEU A 127 8.08 -8.69 11.53
C LEU A 127 8.44 -10.08 10.95
N VAL A 128 7.63 -11.07 11.27
CA VAL A 128 7.82 -12.47 10.89
C VAL A 128 6.59 -13.02 10.15
N ASP A 129 6.81 -14.01 9.31
CA ASP A 129 5.75 -14.69 8.58
C ASP A 129 5.03 -15.75 9.43
N ARG A 130 3.93 -16.27 8.89
CA ARG A 130 3.20 -17.41 9.48
C ARG A 130 3.84 -18.78 9.19
N GLY A 131 5.07 -18.81 8.65
CA GLY A 131 5.80 -20.02 8.27
C GLY A 131 5.75 -20.36 6.77
N ASP A 132 5.18 -19.51 5.93
CA ASP A 132 5.07 -19.72 4.48
C ASP A 132 5.95 -18.78 3.62
N ARG A 133 6.79 -17.97 4.27
CA ARG A 133 7.72 -17.03 3.63
C ARG A 133 7.03 -16.01 2.71
N LEU A 134 5.79 -15.67 3.02
CA LEU A 134 4.99 -14.75 2.22
C LEU A 134 4.06 -13.88 3.08
N HIS A 135 3.31 -14.47 4.00
CA HIS A 135 2.29 -13.76 4.75
C HIS A 135 2.73 -13.51 6.19
N PHE A 136 2.51 -12.28 6.68
CA PHE A 136 2.73 -11.95 8.09
C PHE A 136 2.00 -12.94 9.02
N SER A 137 2.65 -13.30 10.11
CA SER A 137 1.97 -13.95 11.25
C SER A 137 0.91 -13.02 11.85
N SER A 138 -0.06 -13.56 12.59
CA SER A 138 -1.09 -12.76 13.26
C SER A 138 -0.49 -11.69 14.18
N GLY A 139 0.51 -12.03 14.99
CA GLY A 139 1.19 -11.06 15.86
C GLY A 139 1.96 -10.00 15.08
N SER A 140 2.55 -10.35 13.93
CA SER A 140 3.18 -9.36 13.07
C SER A 140 2.18 -8.44 12.37
N ALA A 141 1.02 -8.96 11.98
CA ALA A 141 -0.06 -8.17 11.39
C ALA A 141 -0.66 -7.19 12.42
N GLU A 142 -0.80 -7.59 13.68
CA GLU A 142 -1.23 -6.71 14.78
C GLU A 142 -0.24 -5.56 15.00
N LEU A 143 1.05 -5.89 15.15
CA LEU A 143 2.11 -4.88 15.28
C LEU A 143 2.21 -3.95 14.06
N LEU A 144 2.02 -4.49 12.85
CA LEU A 144 1.98 -3.70 11.63
C LEU A 144 0.77 -2.76 11.63
N GLY A 145 -0.40 -3.25 12.04
CA GLY A 145 -1.62 -2.45 12.21
C GLY A 145 -1.43 -1.29 13.19
N GLU A 146 -0.77 -1.52 14.33
CA GLU A 146 -0.41 -0.45 15.27
C GLU A 146 0.51 0.59 14.61
N ARG A 147 1.52 0.15 13.84
CA ARG A 147 2.43 1.06 13.13
C ARG A 147 1.66 1.92 12.12
N TYR A 148 0.74 1.31 11.36
CA TYR A 148 -0.16 2.02 10.45
C TYR A 148 -1.01 3.06 11.17
N ALA A 149 -1.68 2.68 12.26
CA ALA A 149 -2.53 3.58 13.04
C ALA A 149 -1.73 4.76 13.60
N ARG A 150 -0.56 4.51 14.21
CA ARG A 150 0.32 5.57 14.71
C ARG A 150 0.77 6.50 13.60
N ARG A 151 1.17 5.97 12.44
CA ARG A 151 1.63 6.79 11.32
C ARG A 151 0.50 7.62 10.72
N TRP A 152 -0.69 7.06 10.61
CA TRP A 152 -1.88 7.79 10.16
C TRP A 152 -2.24 8.94 11.11
N LEU A 153 -2.23 8.70 12.43
CA LEU A 153 -2.45 9.75 13.44
C LEU A 153 -1.42 10.89 13.37
N GLN A 154 -0.17 10.61 12.99
CA GLN A 154 0.88 11.64 12.81
C GLN A 154 0.70 12.48 11.54
N LEU A 155 -0.02 11.96 10.54
CA LEU A 155 -0.37 12.72 9.33
C LEU A 155 -1.66 13.53 9.54
N GLY A 156 -2.39 13.25 10.63
CA GLY A 156 -3.65 13.82 11.09
C GLY A 156 -3.61 15.31 11.30
#